data_AF-A0A2E5JSK4-F1
#
_entry.id   AF-A0A2E5JSK4-F1
#
_cell.length_a   1.000
_cell.length_b   1.000
_cell.length_c   1.000
_cell.angle_alpha   90.00
_cell.angle_beta   90.00
_cell.angle_gamma   90.00
#
_symmetry.space_group_name_H-M   'P 1'
#
loop_
_entity.id
_entity.type
_entity.pdbx_description
1 polymer ?
#
loop_
_entity_poly.entity_id
_entity_poly.type
_entity_poly.pdbx_seq_one_letter_code
_entity_poly.pdbx_strand_id
1 'polypeptide(L)'
;MSNNLSIKEHEVINDMLLVSFSDGSESVVSLKLLRDRCPCASCAGETDALGNIYKSQPQQLTEQSYILSGLQPVGYYGIRPFWSDSHNTGIFTIELLKELSE
;
A
#
# COMPACT_ATOMS: atom_id res chain seq x y z
N MET A 1 3.93 2.16 25.96
CA MET A 1 2.75 2.98 25.63
C MET A 1 2.35 2.58 24.23
N SER A 2 1.18 1.97 24.04
CA SER A 2 0.71 1.63 22.71
C SER A 2 0.37 2.93 22.00
N ASN A 3 1.23 3.39 21.08
CA ASN A 3 0.89 4.50 20.22
C ASN A 3 -0.34 4.07 19.41
N ASN A 4 -1.51 4.65 19.69
CA ASN A 4 -2.72 4.47 18.90
C ASN A 4 -2.58 5.30 17.62
N LEU A 5 -1.65 4.88 16.76
CA LEU A 5 -1.44 5.50 15.47
C LEU A 5 -2.55 5.03 14.53
N SER A 6 -3.23 5.99 13.90
CA SER A 6 -4.32 5.71 12.97
C SER A 6 -4.31 6.66 11.79
N ILE A 7 -4.84 6.19 10.67
CA ILE A 7 -5.06 7.03 9.49
C ILE A 7 -6.21 7.99 9.76
N LYS A 8 -5.97 9.28 9.52
CA LYS A 8 -6.94 10.36 9.69
C LYS A 8 -7.58 10.73 8.36
N GLU A 9 -6.76 11.14 7.41
CA GLU A 9 -7.19 11.56 6.08
C GLU A 9 -6.28 10.94 5.03
N HIS A 10 -6.81 10.80 3.82
CA HIS A 10 -6.07 10.34 2.66
C HIS A 10 -6.64 10.98 1.41
N GLU A 11 -5.77 11.41 0.51
CA GLU A 11 -6.15 12.03 -0.75
C GLU A 11 -5.15 11.66 -1.83
N VAL A 12 -5.61 11.64 -3.08
CA VAL A 12 -4.74 11.48 -4.24
C VAL A 12 -4.69 12.80 -4.99
N ILE A 13 -3.50 13.36 -5.11
CA ILE A 13 -3.25 14.59 -5.86
C ILE A 13 -2.24 14.27 -6.95
N ASN A 14 -2.65 14.42 -8.21
CA ASN A 14 -1.92 13.93 -9.38
C ASN A 14 -1.59 12.44 -9.21
N ASP A 15 -0.31 12.07 -9.28
CA ASP A 15 0.17 10.69 -9.13
C ASP A 15 0.75 10.41 -7.74
N MET A 16 0.28 11.12 -6.70
CA MET A 16 0.73 10.95 -5.32
C MET A 16 -0.44 10.66 -4.38
N LEU A 17 -0.24 9.67 -3.51
CA LEU A 17 -1.07 9.40 -2.34
C LEU A 17 -0.51 10.20 -1.16
N LEU A 18 -1.34 11.07 -0.59
CA LEU A 18 -1.08 11.79 0.64
C LEU A 18 -1.88 11.13 1.76
N VAL A 19 -1.25 10.90 2.91
CA VAL A 19 -1.89 10.29 4.08
C VAL A 19 -1.48 11.06 5.32
N SER A 20 -2.46 11.47 6.14
CA SER A 20 -2.21 12.07 7.45
C SER A 20 -2.56 11.08 8.57
N PHE A 21 -1.78 11.13 9.65
CA PHE A 21 -1.92 10.21 10.78
C PHE A 21 -2.34 10.94 12.07
N SER A 22 -2.81 10.16 13.04
CA SER A 22 -3.31 10.68 14.32
C SER A 22 -2.25 11.37 15.20
N ASP A 23 -0.97 11.12 14.96
CA ASP A 23 0.16 11.77 15.62
C ASP A 23 0.58 13.10 14.95
N GLY A 24 -0.11 13.50 13.88
CA GLY A 24 0.19 14.69 13.09
C GLY A 24 1.31 14.51 12.07
N SER A 25 1.89 13.31 11.96
CA SER A 25 2.80 12.99 10.85
C SER A 25 2.03 12.74 9.55
N GLU A 26 2.75 12.85 8.43
CA GLU A 26 2.20 12.69 7.09
C GLU A 26 3.14 11.81 6.25
N SER A 27 2.56 11.12 5.28
CA SER A 27 3.30 10.37 4.26
C SER A 27 2.83 10.77 2.87
N VAL A 28 3.78 11.00 1.97
CA VAL A 28 3.53 11.25 0.55
C VAL A 28 4.22 10.15 -0.25
N VAL A 29 3.43 9.36 -0.99
CA VAL A 29 3.93 8.19 -1.72
C VAL A 29 3.44 8.27 -3.16
N SER A 30 4.34 8.15 -4.14
CA SER A 30 3.90 8.09 -5.55
C SER A 30 3.09 6.81 -5.82
N LEU A 31 2.05 6.92 -6.65
CA LEU A 31 1.22 5.77 -7.03
C LEU A 31 2.04 4.67 -7.70
N LYS A 32 3.06 5.06 -8.48
CA LYS A 32 4.01 4.12 -9.07
C LYS A 32 4.75 3.31 -8.00
N LEU A 33 5.35 3.99 -7.02
CA LEU A 33 6.07 3.32 -5.93
C LEU A 33 5.13 2.42 -5.13
N LEU A 34 3.91 2.90 -4.86
CA LEU A 34 2.87 2.13 -4.18
C LEU A 34 2.58 0.82 -4.92
N ARG A 35 2.35 0.86 -6.24
CA ARG A 35 2.10 -0.34 -7.06
C ARG A 35 3.29 -1.28 -7.12
N ASP A 36 4.49 -0.73 -7.29
CA ASP A 36 5.75 -1.49 -7.39
C ASP A 36 6.10 -2.20 -6.07
N ARG A 37 5.64 -1.65 -4.93
CA ARG A 37 5.86 -2.16 -3.58
C ARG A 37 4.61 -2.80 -2.97
N CYS A 38 3.70 -3.34 -3.81
CA CYS A 38 2.51 -4.01 -3.34
C CYS A 38 2.85 -5.15 -2.36
N PRO A 39 2.32 -5.12 -1.11
CA PRO A 39 2.69 -6.10 -0.07
C PRO A 39 1.90 -7.41 -0.14
N CYS A 40 1.05 -7.62 -1.17
CA CYS A 40 0.26 -8.83 -1.26
C CYS A 40 1.12 -10.07 -1.57
N ALA A 41 0.64 -11.27 -1.23
CA ALA A 41 1.36 -12.51 -1.44
C ALA A 41 1.77 -12.75 -2.91
N SER A 42 0.95 -12.31 -3.87
CA SER A 42 1.30 -12.43 -5.30
C SER A 42 2.45 -11.50 -5.71
N CYS A 43 2.64 -10.37 -5.03
CA CYS A 43 3.64 -9.35 -5.38
C CYS A 43 4.89 -9.42 -4.51
N ALA A 44 4.77 -9.49 -3.18
CA ALA A 44 5.90 -9.57 -2.26
C ALA A 44 6.32 -11.02 -1.96
N GLY A 45 5.38 -11.97 -2.12
CA GLY A 45 5.51 -13.32 -1.59
C GLY A 45 4.94 -13.43 -0.19
N GLU A 46 4.76 -14.66 0.27
CA GLU A 46 4.39 -15.01 1.63
C GLU A 46 5.56 -15.75 2.30
N THR A 47 5.88 -15.36 3.53
CA THR A 47 6.97 -15.97 4.30
C THR A 47 6.38 -17.01 5.25
N ASP A 48 6.86 -18.24 5.17
CA ASP A 48 6.46 -19.29 6.13
C ASP A 48 7.16 -19.13 7.49
N ALA A 49 6.76 -19.95 8.47
CA ALA A 49 7.35 -19.93 9.81
C ALA A 49 8.84 -20.30 9.85
N LEU A 50 9.38 -20.87 8.77
CA LEU A 50 10.79 -21.25 8.64
C LEU A 50 11.60 -20.20 7.86
N GLY A 51 10.96 -19.11 7.42
CA GLY A 51 11.60 -18.02 6.68
C GLY A 51 11.66 -18.24 5.16
N ASN A 52 11.03 -19.29 4.62
CA ASN A 52 10.97 -19.49 3.18
C ASN A 52 9.93 -18.55 2.56
N ILE A 53 10.31 -17.88 1.47
CA ILE A 53 9.42 -16.98 0.73
C ILE A 53 8.82 -17.74 -0.46
N TYR A 54 7.51 -17.89 -0.47
CA TYR A 54 6.76 -18.43 -1.60
C TYR A 54 6.15 -17.28 -2.37
N LYS A 55 6.41 -17.22 -3.68
CA LYS A 55 5.91 -16.15 -4.53
C LYS A 55 5.37 -16.75 -5.82
N SER A 56 4.18 -16.28 -6.22
CA SER A 56 3.61 -16.63 -7.51
C SER A 56 4.52 -16.17 -8.65
N GLN A 57 4.31 -16.71 -9.86
CA GLN A 57 5.02 -16.19 -11.03
C GLN A 57 4.77 -14.68 -11.17
N PRO A 58 5.78 -13.89 -11.56
CA PRO A 58 5.63 -12.45 -11.72
C PRO A 58 4.50 -12.14 -12.70
N GLN A 59 3.51 -11.36 -12.25
CA GLN A 59 2.50 -10.81 -13.14
C GLN A 59 3.17 -9.80 -14.07
N GLN A 60 2.88 -9.86 -15.37
CA GLN A 60 3.29 -8.80 -16.30
C GLN A 60 2.48 -7.53 -15.97
N LEU A 61 3.19 -6.47 -15.61
CA LEU A 61 2.60 -5.15 -15.35
C LEU A 61 2.37 -4.43 -16.67
N THR A 62 1.17 -3.89 -16.86
CA THR A 62 0.81 -3.05 -18.01
C THR A 62 0.56 -1.62 -17.55
N GLU A 63 0.26 -0.71 -18.47
CA GLU A 63 -0.13 0.67 -18.12
C GLU A 63 -1.33 0.71 -17.16
N GLN A 64 -2.30 -0.20 -17.33
CA GLN A 64 -3.47 -0.33 -16.45
C GLN A 64 -3.10 -0.73 -15.02
N SER A 65 -1.96 -1.40 -14.80
CA SER A 65 -1.49 -1.75 -13.46
C SER A 65 -1.15 -0.54 -12.61
N TYR A 66 -0.89 0.62 -13.25
CA TYR A 66 -0.50 1.85 -12.58
C TYR A 66 -1.63 2.88 -12.50
N ILE A 67 -2.82 2.56 -13.03
CA ILE A 67 -4.01 3.41 -12.94
C ILE A 67 -4.76 3.05 -11.66
N LEU A 68 -4.79 3.98 -10.72
CA LEU A 68 -5.56 3.84 -9.49
C LEU A 68 -7.05 4.08 -9.78
N SER A 69 -7.91 3.12 -9.42
CA SER A 69 -9.36 3.20 -9.59
C SER A 69 -10.10 3.51 -8.29
N GLY A 70 -9.44 3.38 -7.13
CA GLY A 70 -10.01 3.76 -5.84
C GLY A 70 -9.10 3.46 -4.65
N LEU A 71 -9.47 3.99 -3.50
CA LEU A 71 -8.84 3.72 -2.21
C LEU A 71 -9.91 3.36 -1.18
N GLN A 72 -9.58 2.43 -0.30
CA GLN A 72 -10.42 2.07 0.82
C GLN A 72 -9.58 2.00 2.10
N PRO A 73 -9.93 2.77 3.14
CA PRO A 73 -9.38 2.57 4.48
C PRO A 73 -9.70 1.16 5.00
N VAL A 74 -8.71 0.49 5.56
CA VAL A 74 -8.86 -0.82 6.21
C VAL A 74 -8.73 -0.62 7.71
N GLY A 75 -9.88 -0.55 8.39
CA GLY A 75 -9.93 -0.20 9.81
C GLY A 75 -9.25 1.14 10.06
N TYR A 76 -8.32 1.16 11.01
CA TYR A 76 -7.53 2.35 11.36
C TYR A 76 -6.06 2.26 10.95
N TYR A 77 -5.61 1.13 10.40
CA TYR A 77 -4.18 0.78 10.35
C TYR A 77 -3.60 0.74 8.94
N GLY A 78 -4.40 0.88 7.89
CA GLY A 78 -3.90 0.79 6.52
C GLY A 78 -4.90 1.22 5.45
N ILE A 79 -4.41 1.26 4.21
CA ILE A 79 -5.17 1.61 3.01
C ILE A 79 -5.06 0.45 2.00
N ARG A 80 -6.18 0.14 1.36
CA ARG A 80 -6.27 -0.76 0.22
C ARG A 80 -6.47 0.03 -1.07
N PRO A 81 -5.49 0.04 -1.98
CA PRO A 81 -5.66 0.53 -3.35
C PRO A 81 -6.43 -0.47 -4.21
N PHE A 82 -7.23 0.07 -5.13
CA PHE A 82 -7.83 -0.66 -6.25
C PHE A 82 -7.17 -0.16 -7.53
N TRP A 83 -6.68 -1.09 -8.35
CA TRP A 83 -6.00 -0.80 -9.61
C TRP A 83 -6.89 -1.19 -10.79
N SER A 84 -6.71 -0.53 -11.95
CA SER A 84 -7.49 -0.84 -13.16
C SER A 84 -7.17 -2.21 -13.77
N ASP A 85 -6.05 -2.85 -13.40
CA ASP A 85 -5.74 -4.25 -13.72
C ASP A 85 -6.46 -5.27 -12.80
N SER A 86 -7.47 -4.82 -12.04
CA SER A 86 -8.23 -5.60 -11.05
C SER A 86 -7.45 -6.02 -9.81
N HIS A 87 -6.22 -5.53 -9.62
CA HIS A 87 -5.43 -5.82 -8.43
C HIS A 87 -5.94 -5.00 -7.22
N ASN A 88 -6.21 -5.67 -6.09
CA ASN A 88 -6.80 -5.02 -4.90
C ASN A 88 -6.51 -5.73 -3.57
N THR A 89 -5.57 -6.67 -3.54
CA THR A 89 -5.29 -7.49 -2.34
C THR A 89 -4.19 -6.92 -1.46
N GLY A 90 -3.45 -5.91 -1.93
CA GLY A 90 -2.44 -5.21 -1.14
C GLY A 90 -3.08 -4.29 -0.10
N ILE A 91 -2.65 -4.43 1.16
CA ILE A 91 -3.01 -3.53 2.27
C ILE A 91 -1.72 -2.86 2.72
N PHE A 92 -1.64 -1.55 2.56
CA PHE A 92 -0.49 -0.75 2.96
C PHE A 92 -0.73 -0.27 4.38
N THR A 93 0.01 -0.81 5.33
CA THR A 93 -0.08 -0.39 6.75
C THR A 93 0.53 0.98 6.93
N ILE A 94 0.24 1.64 8.05
CA ILE A 94 0.85 2.92 8.39
C ILE A 94 2.37 2.84 8.39
N GLU A 95 2.95 1.77 8.92
CA GLU A 95 4.40 1.56 8.95
C GLU A 95 4.97 1.50 7.53
N LEU A 96 4.33 0.74 6.64
CA LEU A 96 4.77 0.65 5.25
C LEU A 96 4.58 1.97 4.50
N LEU A 97 3.50 2.70 4.75
CA LEU A 97 3.28 4.02 4.14
C LEU A 97 4.36 5.02 4.57
N LYS A 98 4.77 4.98 5.84
CA LYS A 98 5.89 5.77 6.36
C LYS A 98 7.20 5.38 5.71
N GLU A 99 7.52 4.08 5.64
CA GLU A 99 8.73 3.57 4.97
C GLU A 99 8.79 4.00 3.49
N LEU A 100 7.67 3.95 2.77
CA LEU A 100 7.61 4.32 1.35
C LEU A 100 7.64 5.84 1.11
N SER A 101 7.54 6.65 2.15
CA SER A 101 7.57 8.12 2.08
C SER A 101 8.93 8.74 2.43
N GLU A 102 9.89 7.91 2.86
CA GLU A 102 11.30 8.27 3.08
C GLU A 102 12.13 8.17 1.79
#